data_AF-A0A935AB88-F1
#
_entry.id   AF-A0A935AB88-F1
#
_cell.length_a   1.000
_cell.length_b   1.000
_cell.length_c   1.000
_cell.angle_alpha   90.00
_cell.angle_beta   90.00
_cell.angle_gamma   90.00
#
_symmetry.space_group_name_H-M   'P 1'
#
loop_
_entity.id
_entity.type
_entity.pdbx_description
1 polymer ?
#
loop_
_entity_poly.entity_id
_entity_poly.type
_entity_poly.pdbx_seq_one_letter_code
_entity_poly.pdbx_strand_id
1 'polypeptide(L)'
;MNTNYRLAGWSALASILITIFAMITASIGLSVGWEKVGLPNDISVVAMFALYIPILLGLDGMTRASSPALSRILLLVGCLAAVIVVFVQTIFILRFVDFSFTAFPVSASSVVIGLVCIAFNWLIFRNRGFPTALTVIGIIAYAGMVVASIGSLIRQGHPLTWIGGSLSILSIVWLAWAGRLWLKKAA
;
A
#
# COMPACT_ATOMS: atom_id res chain seq x y z
N MET A 1 -7.86 14.37 -21.53
CA MET A 1 -7.32 14.55 -20.17
C MET A 1 -7.46 13.25 -19.40
N ASN A 2 -6.37 12.71 -18.84
CA ASN A 2 -6.40 11.36 -18.25
C ASN A 2 -6.82 11.43 -16.78
N THR A 3 -8.13 11.48 -16.51
CA THR A 3 -8.75 11.57 -15.17
C THR A 3 -8.13 10.60 -14.16
N ASN A 4 -7.71 9.43 -14.62
CA ASN A 4 -7.05 8.40 -13.82
C ASN A 4 -5.74 8.88 -13.19
N TYR A 5 -4.91 9.67 -13.90
CA TYR A 5 -3.67 10.19 -13.32
C TYR A 5 -3.93 11.26 -12.26
N ARG A 6 -4.96 12.08 -12.45
CA ARG A 6 -5.33 13.08 -11.43
C ARG A 6 -5.79 12.39 -10.15
N LEU A 7 -6.65 11.38 -10.25
CA LEU A 7 -7.10 10.56 -9.12
C LEU A 7 -5.92 9.85 -8.45
N ALA A 8 -5.08 9.14 -9.21
CA ALA A 8 -3.88 8.47 -8.68
C ALA A 8 -2.95 9.44 -7.94
N GLY A 9 -2.75 10.64 -8.50
CA GLY A 9 -1.94 11.70 -7.92
C GLY A 9 -2.43 12.15 -6.54
N TRP A 10 -3.71 12.49 -6.43
CA TRP A 10 -4.32 12.89 -5.17
C TRP A 10 -4.38 11.74 -4.16
N SER A 11 -4.70 10.53 -4.61
CA SER A 11 -4.71 9.35 -3.75
C SER A 11 -3.33 9.00 -3.20
N ALA A 12 -2.27 9.19 -3.97
CA ALA A 12 -0.91 9.00 -3.48
C ALA A 12 -0.56 10.00 -2.36
N LEU A 13 -0.92 11.28 -2.54
CA LEU A 13 -0.70 12.31 -1.53
C LEU A 13 -1.55 12.09 -0.27
N ALA A 14 -2.82 11.70 -0.43
CA ALA A 14 -3.68 11.35 0.69
C ALA A 14 -3.15 10.12 1.44
N SER A 15 -2.64 9.12 0.73
CA SER A 15 -2.06 7.91 1.32
C SER A 15 -0.85 8.22 2.21
N ILE A 16 -0.06 9.26 1.90
CA ILE A 16 1.02 9.73 2.79
C ILE A 16 0.46 10.17 4.14
N LEU A 17 -0.56 11.03 4.14
CA LEU A 17 -1.15 11.55 5.37
C LEU A 17 -1.73 10.42 6.23
N ILE A 18 -2.41 9.48 5.58
CA ILE A 18 -2.99 8.31 6.25
C ILE A 18 -1.91 7.38 6.78
N THR A 19 -0.83 7.17 6.04
CA THR A 19 0.33 6.36 6.48
C THR A 19 0.98 6.98 7.71
N ILE A 20 1.23 8.31 7.69
CA ILE A 20 1.78 9.02 8.85
C ILE A 20 0.85 8.89 10.06
N PHE A 21 -0.46 9.09 9.85
CA PHE A 21 -1.43 8.96 10.93
C PHE A 21 -1.51 7.53 11.47
N ALA A 22 -1.49 6.50 10.62
CA ALA A 22 -1.43 5.09 11.01
C ALA A 22 -0.15 4.77 11.79
N MET A 23 1.00 5.32 11.38
CA MET A 23 2.25 5.16 12.12
C MET A 23 2.17 5.80 13.52
N ILE A 24 1.58 6.99 13.63
CA ILE A 24 1.38 7.67 14.91
C ILE A 24 0.45 6.85 15.81
N THR A 25 -0.71 6.43 15.31
CA THR A 25 -1.68 5.65 16.10
C THR A 25 -1.12 4.30 16.50
N ALA A 26 -0.38 3.62 15.62
CA ALA A 26 0.33 2.39 15.96
C ALA A 26 1.38 2.64 17.06
N SER A 27 2.18 3.70 16.96
CA SER A 27 3.21 4.03 17.96
C SER A 27 2.59 4.33 19.34
N ILE A 28 1.48 5.05 19.37
CA ILE A 28 0.72 5.31 20.59
C ILE A 28 0.14 3.99 21.14
N GLY A 29 -0.44 3.16 20.29
CA GLY A 29 -1.08 1.90 20.70
C GLY A 29 -0.10 0.91 21.30
N LEU A 30 1.13 0.91 20.80
CA LEU A 30 2.24 0.15 21.36
C LEU A 30 2.73 0.70 22.70
N SER A 31 2.56 2.00 22.96
CA SER A 31 3.05 2.67 24.17
C SER A 31 2.06 2.65 25.32
N VAL A 32 0.76 2.82 25.04
CA VAL A 32 -0.29 2.97 26.07
C VAL A 32 -1.42 1.93 25.97
N GLY A 33 -1.30 0.98 25.03
CA GLY A 33 -2.31 -0.05 24.76
C GLY A 33 -3.25 0.30 23.60
N TRP A 34 -3.76 -0.73 22.93
CA TRP A 34 -4.59 -0.60 21.72
C TRP A 34 -6.04 -0.16 21.98
N GLU A 35 -6.50 -0.15 23.23
CA GLU A 35 -7.90 0.13 23.59
C GLU A 35 -8.39 1.50 23.10
N LYS A 36 -7.52 2.51 23.10
CA LYS A 36 -7.88 3.90 22.76
C LYS A 36 -7.60 4.29 21.31
N VAL A 37 -6.72 3.56 20.63
CA VAL A 37 -6.21 3.94 19.30
C VAL A 37 -6.34 2.85 18.23
N GLY A 38 -6.82 1.66 18.60
CA GLY A 38 -7.10 0.55 17.68
C GLY A 38 -8.06 0.97 16.58
N LEU A 39 -9.24 1.48 16.93
CA LEU A 39 -10.26 1.90 15.96
C LEU A 39 -9.75 2.96 14.96
N PRO A 40 -9.11 4.08 15.40
CA PRO A 40 -8.47 5.01 14.47
C PRO A 40 -7.43 4.37 13.55
N ASN A 41 -6.60 3.45 14.06
CA ASN A 41 -5.63 2.72 13.25
C ASN A 41 -6.32 1.83 12.20
N ASP A 42 -7.37 1.11 12.60
CA ASP A 42 -8.14 0.23 11.71
C ASP A 42 -8.82 1.00 10.57
N ILE A 43 -9.40 2.17 10.86
CA ILE A 43 -9.97 3.07 9.84
C ILE A 43 -8.87 3.55 8.89
N SER A 44 -7.68 3.83 9.40
CA SER A 44 -6.53 4.26 8.59
C SER A 44 -6.08 3.17 7.64
N VAL A 45 -6.05 1.91 8.11
CA VAL A 45 -5.77 0.74 7.28
C VAL A 45 -6.80 0.64 6.16
N VAL A 46 -8.10 0.70 6.46
CA VAL A 46 -9.17 0.69 5.43
C VAL A 46 -8.94 1.78 4.38
N ALA A 47 -8.73 3.01 4.84
CA ALA A 47 -8.57 4.14 3.92
C ALA A 47 -7.28 4.03 3.09
N MET A 48 -6.18 3.59 3.68
CA MET A 48 -4.91 3.36 2.97
C MET A 48 -5.10 2.34 1.84
N PHE A 49 -5.71 1.18 2.13
CA PHE A 49 -5.95 0.13 1.13
C PHE A 49 -6.98 0.53 0.07
N ALA A 50 -7.99 1.32 0.42
CA ALA A 50 -8.91 1.90 -0.57
C ALA A 50 -8.18 2.84 -1.54
N LEU A 51 -7.23 3.66 -1.04
CA LEU A 51 -6.43 4.57 -1.86
C LEU A 51 -5.42 3.84 -2.77
N TYR A 52 -5.07 2.59 -2.48
CA TYR A 52 -4.22 1.81 -3.39
C TYR A 52 -4.91 1.53 -4.73
N ILE A 53 -6.23 1.44 -4.80
CA ILE A 53 -6.96 1.18 -6.05
C ILE A 53 -6.67 2.25 -7.12
N PRO A 54 -6.88 3.56 -6.88
CA PRO A 54 -6.52 4.59 -7.85
C PRO A 54 -5.00 4.68 -8.11
N ILE A 55 -4.16 4.37 -7.12
CA ILE A 55 -2.70 4.30 -7.31
C ILE A 55 -2.34 3.19 -8.31
N LEU A 56 -2.93 1.99 -8.18
CA LEU A 56 -2.74 0.87 -9.09
C LEU A 56 -3.23 1.18 -10.51
N LEU A 57 -4.35 1.91 -10.65
CA LEU A 57 -4.81 2.41 -11.95
C LEU A 57 -3.81 3.38 -12.59
N GLY A 58 -3.18 4.24 -11.78
CA GLY A 58 -2.10 5.12 -12.23
C GLY A 58 -0.87 4.35 -12.70
N LEU A 59 -0.50 3.28 -11.99
CA LEU A 59 0.60 2.40 -12.36
C LEU A 59 0.30 1.64 -13.66
N ASP A 60 -0.90 1.06 -13.79
CA ASP A 60 -1.33 0.39 -15.03
C ASP A 60 -1.29 1.33 -16.23
N GLY A 61 -1.79 2.56 -16.08
CA GLY A 61 -1.75 3.58 -17.12
C GLY A 61 -0.33 3.85 -17.65
N MET A 62 0.67 3.72 -16.78
CA MET A 62 2.08 3.92 -17.14
C MET A 62 2.73 2.70 -17.79
N THR A 63 2.34 1.49 -17.41
CA THR A 63 3.01 0.25 -17.84
C THR A 63 2.28 -0.51 -18.95
N ARG A 64 1.01 -0.17 -19.21
CA ARG A 64 0.18 -0.88 -20.20
C ARG A 64 0.71 -0.80 -21.63
N ALA A 65 1.41 0.27 -22.00
CA ALA A 65 1.93 0.43 -23.36
C ALA A 65 3.09 -0.54 -23.65
N SER A 66 3.91 -0.83 -22.66
CA SER A 66 5.06 -1.74 -22.77
C SER A 66 4.72 -3.20 -22.46
N SER A 67 3.75 -3.44 -21.57
CA SER A 67 3.42 -4.79 -21.09
C SER A 67 1.93 -4.93 -20.74
N PRO A 68 1.03 -4.90 -21.74
CA PRO A 68 -0.42 -4.76 -21.51
C PRO A 68 -1.02 -5.91 -20.70
N ALA A 69 -0.67 -7.16 -21.02
CA ALA A 69 -1.20 -8.34 -20.32
C ALA A 69 -0.77 -8.36 -18.85
N LEU A 70 0.54 -8.23 -18.60
CA LEU A 70 1.07 -8.24 -17.23
C LEU A 70 0.55 -7.06 -16.41
N SER A 71 0.51 -5.85 -16.98
CA SER A 71 -0.02 -4.66 -16.33
C SER A 71 -1.46 -4.85 -15.84
N ARG A 72 -2.32 -5.42 -16.70
CA ARG A 72 -3.72 -5.72 -16.34
C ARG A 72 -3.85 -6.80 -15.28
N ILE A 73 -3.04 -7.86 -15.36
CA ILE A 73 -3.03 -8.92 -14.34
C ILE A 73 -2.63 -8.33 -12.98
N LEU A 74 -1.56 -7.54 -12.94
CA LEU A 74 -1.09 -6.87 -11.73
C LEU A 74 -2.16 -5.93 -11.16
N LEU A 75 -2.84 -5.16 -12.01
CA LEU A 75 -3.96 -4.30 -11.61
C LEU A 75 -5.08 -5.12 -10.96
N LEU A 76 -5.55 -6.17 -11.62
CA LEU A 76 -6.67 -6.99 -11.13
C LEU A 76 -6.33 -7.69 -9.81
N VAL A 77 -5.14 -8.29 -9.72
CA VAL A 77 -4.66 -8.96 -8.51
C VAL A 77 -4.48 -7.97 -7.36
N GLY A 78 -3.89 -6.80 -7.62
CA GLY A 78 -3.71 -5.75 -6.63
C GLY A 78 -5.04 -5.17 -6.13
N CYS A 79 -5.98 -4.88 -7.04
CA CYS A 79 -7.31 -4.39 -6.69
C CYS A 79 -8.10 -5.42 -5.88
N LEU A 80 -8.06 -6.70 -6.27
CA LEU A 80 -8.73 -7.77 -5.53
C LEU A 80 -8.16 -7.89 -4.11
N ALA A 81 -6.84 -7.89 -3.96
CA ALA A 81 -6.20 -7.92 -2.65
C ALA A 81 -6.58 -6.69 -1.81
N ALA A 82 -6.61 -5.49 -2.40
CA ALA A 82 -7.00 -4.26 -1.69
C ALA A 82 -8.47 -4.31 -1.23
N VAL A 83 -9.37 -4.81 -2.08
CA VAL A 83 -10.79 -5.02 -1.73
C VAL A 83 -10.94 -6.02 -0.60
N ILE A 84 -10.18 -7.12 -0.59
CA ILE A 84 -10.20 -8.09 0.51
C ILE A 84 -9.80 -7.42 1.82
N VAL A 85 -8.71 -6.64 1.84
CA VAL A 85 -8.29 -5.93 3.07
C VAL A 85 -9.37 -4.95 3.54
N VAL A 86 -9.86 -4.11 2.63
CA VAL A 86 -10.92 -3.13 2.93
C VAL A 86 -12.14 -3.82 3.51
N PHE A 87 -12.61 -4.90 2.87
CA PHE A 87 -13.79 -5.64 3.30
C PHE A 87 -13.60 -6.29 4.67
N VAL A 88 -12.53 -7.07 4.85
CA VAL A 88 -12.27 -7.79 6.11
C VAL A 88 -12.08 -6.80 7.26
N GLN A 89 -11.31 -5.74 7.05
CA GLN A 89 -11.06 -4.73 8.09
C GLN A 89 -12.34 -3.94 8.42
N THR A 90 -13.20 -3.67 7.43
CA THR A 90 -14.51 -3.03 7.68
C THR A 90 -15.42 -3.91 8.52
N ILE A 91 -15.50 -5.21 8.21
CA ILE A 91 -16.30 -6.17 8.99
C ILE A 91 -15.79 -6.28 10.44
N PHE A 92 -14.47 -6.22 10.64
CA PHE A 92 -13.86 -6.17 11.96
C PHE A 92 -14.21 -4.90 12.74
N ILE A 93 -14.13 -3.73 12.10
CA ILE A 93 -14.55 -2.45 12.71
C ILE A 93 -16.02 -2.50 13.14
N LEU A 94 -16.87 -3.13 12.32
CA LEU A 94 -18.29 -3.34 12.62
C LEU A 94 -18.54 -4.45 13.65
N ARG A 95 -17.49 -5.08 14.19
CA ARG A 95 -17.53 -6.13 15.23
C ARG A 95 -18.27 -7.40 14.81
N PHE A 96 -18.30 -7.70 13.51
CA PHE A 96 -18.86 -8.95 12.99
C PHE A 96 -17.86 -10.12 13.05
N VAL A 97 -16.56 -9.82 13.13
CA VAL A 97 -15.48 -10.81 13.26
C VAL A 97 -14.46 -10.36 14.29
N ASP A 98 -13.74 -11.31 14.87
CA ASP A 98 -12.64 -11.04 15.79
C ASP A 98 -11.32 -10.80 15.06
N PHE A 99 -10.37 -10.22 15.78
CA PHE A 99 -9.03 -9.92 15.28
C PHE A 99 -8.26 -11.17 14.81
N SER A 100 -8.48 -12.32 15.44
CA SER A 100 -7.88 -13.60 15.02
C SER A 100 -8.27 -13.99 13.60
N PHE A 101 -9.48 -13.61 13.16
CA PHE A 101 -9.95 -13.84 11.80
C PHE A 101 -9.30 -12.88 10.81
N THR A 102 -9.02 -11.63 11.19
CA THR A 102 -8.46 -10.62 10.28
C THR A 102 -6.96 -10.78 10.04
N ALA A 103 -6.23 -11.28 11.03
CA ALA A 103 -4.77 -11.31 11.00
C ALA A 103 -4.19 -11.98 9.75
N PHE A 104 -4.71 -13.16 9.39
CA PHE A 104 -4.26 -13.90 8.20
C PHE A 104 -4.65 -13.23 6.87
N PRO A 105 -5.93 -13.00 6.55
CA PRO A 105 -6.34 -12.45 5.25
C PRO A 105 -5.75 -11.05 5.01
N VAL A 106 -5.73 -10.17 6.02
CA VAL A 106 -5.17 -8.82 5.86
C VAL A 106 -3.67 -8.87 5.59
N SER A 107 -2.92 -9.69 6.33
CA SER A 107 -1.47 -9.81 6.13
C SER A 107 -1.14 -10.50 4.80
N ALA A 108 -1.86 -11.55 4.42
CA ALA A 108 -1.66 -12.24 3.15
C ALA A 108 -1.97 -11.33 1.95
N SER A 109 -3.08 -10.58 1.98
CA SER A 109 -3.40 -9.60 0.94
C SER A 109 -2.39 -8.46 0.91
N SER A 110 -1.85 -8.04 2.05
CA SER A 110 -0.77 -7.05 2.11
C SER A 110 0.51 -7.54 1.44
N VAL A 111 0.88 -8.81 1.61
CA VAL A 111 2.00 -9.43 0.86
C VAL A 111 1.73 -9.35 -0.65
N VAL A 112 0.54 -9.75 -1.09
CA VAL A 112 0.16 -9.71 -2.51
C VAL A 112 0.27 -8.29 -3.08
N ILE A 113 -0.23 -7.28 -2.36
CA ILE A 113 -0.15 -5.87 -2.78
C ILE A 113 1.30 -5.42 -2.87
N GLY A 114 2.12 -5.73 -1.86
CA GLY A 114 3.55 -5.43 -1.88
C GLY A 114 4.24 -6.02 -3.10
N LEU A 115 4.00 -7.30 -3.41
CA LEU A 115 4.55 -7.96 -4.59
C LEU A 115 4.07 -7.33 -5.91
N VAL A 116 2.78 -6.97 -6.00
CA VAL A 116 2.22 -6.27 -7.16
C VAL A 116 2.89 -4.91 -7.37
N CYS A 117 3.06 -4.13 -6.31
CA CYS A 117 3.72 -2.84 -6.38
C CYS A 117 5.21 -2.94 -6.72
N ILE A 118 5.91 -3.98 -6.24
CA ILE A 118 7.29 -4.30 -6.67
C ILE A 118 7.31 -4.58 -8.18
N ALA A 119 6.40 -5.43 -8.67
CA ALA A 119 6.33 -5.78 -10.09
C ALA A 119 6.05 -4.55 -10.97
N PHE A 120 5.13 -3.67 -10.58
CA PHE A 120 4.91 -2.40 -11.27
C PHE A 120 6.15 -1.51 -11.27
N ASN A 121 6.83 -1.34 -10.14
CA ASN A 121 8.05 -0.54 -10.09
C ASN A 121 9.17 -1.15 -10.94
N TRP A 122 9.26 -2.48 -11.03
CA TRP A 122 10.19 -3.16 -11.91
C TRP A 122 9.88 -2.90 -13.39
N LEU A 123 8.60 -2.96 -13.80
CA LEU A 123 8.20 -2.58 -15.15
C LEU A 123 8.52 -1.12 -15.45
N ILE A 124 8.26 -0.21 -14.51
CA ILE A 124 8.58 1.21 -14.68
C ILE A 124 10.09 1.41 -14.82
N PHE A 125 10.90 0.69 -14.03
CA PHE A 125 12.36 0.71 -14.13
C PHE A 125 12.82 0.28 -15.53
N ARG A 126 12.32 -0.86 -16.05
CA ARG A 126 12.73 -1.36 -17.38
C ARG A 126 12.37 -0.37 -18.50
N ASN A 127 11.21 0.28 -18.37
CA ASN A 127 10.71 1.20 -19.39
C ASN A 127 11.17 2.65 -19.18
N ARG A 128 12.05 2.92 -18.20
CA ARG A 128 12.52 4.27 -17.83
C ARG A 128 11.37 5.26 -17.60
N GLY A 129 10.25 4.78 -17.06
CA GLY A 129 9.04 5.57 -16.86
C GLY A 129 9.15 6.59 -15.72
N PHE A 130 10.08 6.37 -14.80
CA PHE A 130 10.46 7.23 -13.68
C PHE A 130 11.99 7.28 -13.53
N PRO A 131 12.55 8.24 -12.77
CA PRO A 131 13.94 8.22 -12.37
C PRO A 131 14.29 6.88 -11.68
N THR A 132 15.45 6.30 -12.04
CA THR A 132 15.93 5.01 -11.52
C THR A 132 15.89 4.96 -9.98
N ALA A 133 16.38 6.01 -9.32
CA ALA A 133 16.36 6.11 -7.86
C ALA A 133 14.94 5.98 -7.29
N LEU A 134 13.93 6.60 -7.92
CA LEU A 134 12.55 6.54 -7.44
C LEU A 134 11.98 5.11 -7.55
N THR A 135 12.22 4.43 -8.67
CA THR A 135 11.76 3.04 -8.84
C THR A 135 12.41 2.09 -7.84
N VAL A 136 13.70 2.27 -7.54
CA VAL A 136 14.42 1.48 -6.53
C VAL A 136 13.86 1.74 -5.14
N ILE A 137 13.63 3.01 -4.77
CA ILE A 137 12.98 3.38 -3.50
C ILE A 137 11.61 2.70 -3.38
N GLY A 138 10.82 2.69 -4.45
CA GLY A 138 9.54 1.99 -4.50
C GLY A 138 9.68 0.49 -4.23
N ILE A 139 10.59 -0.18 -4.95
CA ILE A 139 10.85 -1.62 -4.75
C ILE A 139 11.23 -1.92 -3.30
N ILE A 140 12.15 -1.14 -2.71
CA ILE A 140 12.60 -1.34 -1.33
C ILE A 140 11.45 -1.11 -0.33
N ALA A 141 10.67 -0.05 -0.52
CA ALA A 141 9.53 0.27 0.34
C ALA A 141 8.50 -0.87 0.37
N TYR A 142 8.13 -1.38 -0.80
CA TYR A 142 7.15 -2.45 -0.92
C TYR A 142 7.72 -3.83 -0.55
N ALA A 143 9.04 -4.05 -0.71
CA ALA A 143 9.71 -5.21 -0.13
C ALA A 143 9.66 -5.17 1.40
N GLY A 144 9.84 -3.99 2.00
CA GLY A 144 9.59 -3.75 3.41
C GLY A 144 8.18 -4.18 3.83
N MET A 145 7.17 -3.82 3.04
CA MET A 145 5.77 -4.18 3.33
C MET A 145 5.58 -5.69 3.31
N VAL A 146 6.12 -6.38 2.29
CA VAL A 146 6.11 -7.84 2.20
C VAL A 146 6.77 -8.47 3.43
N VAL A 147 7.97 -8.02 3.79
CA VAL A 147 8.71 -8.53 4.96
C VAL A 147 7.90 -8.30 6.25
N ALA A 148 7.28 -7.13 6.39
CA ALA A 148 6.50 -6.79 7.56
C ALA A 148 5.28 -7.71 7.72
N SER A 149 4.53 -7.91 6.61
CA SER A 149 3.36 -8.76 6.57
C SER A 149 3.68 -10.24 6.75
N ILE A 150 4.79 -10.74 6.19
CA ILE A 150 5.29 -12.10 6.45
C ILE A 150 5.63 -12.26 7.94
N GLY A 151 6.30 -11.28 8.54
CA GLY A 151 6.56 -11.27 9.98
C GLY A 151 5.28 -11.43 10.80
N SER A 152 4.24 -10.65 10.46
CA SER A 152 2.94 -10.70 11.12
C SER A 152 2.20 -12.04 10.94
N LEU A 153 2.38 -12.71 9.79
CA LEU A 153 1.83 -14.05 9.52
C LEU A 153 2.50 -15.13 10.37
N ILE A 154 3.81 -15.02 10.61
CA ILE A 154 4.54 -15.97 11.48
C ILE A 154 4.09 -15.78 12.93
N ARG A 155 4.15 -14.54 13.42
CA ARG A 155 3.73 -14.18 14.78
C ARG A 155 3.56 -12.67 14.87
N GLN A 156 2.51 -12.22 15.55
CA GLN A 156 2.37 -10.79 15.84
C GLN A 156 3.54 -10.28 16.68
N GLY A 157 4.13 -9.15 16.28
CA GLY A 157 5.33 -8.59 16.90
C GLY A 157 6.64 -9.29 16.53
N HIS A 158 6.66 -10.15 15.51
CA HIS A 158 7.91 -10.74 15.01
C HIS A 158 8.91 -9.65 14.59
N PRO A 159 10.24 -9.82 14.79
CA PRO A 159 11.25 -8.82 14.39
C PRO A 159 11.15 -8.36 12.93
N LEU A 160 10.75 -9.26 12.02
CA LEU A 160 10.52 -8.93 10.61
C LEU A 160 9.41 -7.88 10.41
N THR A 161 8.38 -7.85 11.27
CA THR A 161 7.33 -6.82 11.24
C THR A 161 7.95 -5.42 11.40
N TRP A 162 8.90 -5.29 12.32
CA TRP A 162 9.58 -4.02 12.60
C TRP A 162 10.55 -3.63 11.49
N ILE A 163 11.43 -4.55 11.09
CA ILE A 163 12.41 -4.31 10.02
C ILE A 163 11.69 -3.95 8.72
N GLY A 164 10.67 -4.73 8.35
CA GLY A 164 9.85 -4.48 7.18
C GLY A 164 9.10 -3.15 7.28
N GLY A 165 8.48 -2.88 8.44
CA GLY A 165 7.76 -1.63 8.68
C GLY A 165 8.64 -0.39 8.56
N SER A 166 9.88 -0.44 9.08
CA SER A 166 10.86 0.64 8.92
C SER A 166 11.24 0.87 7.46
N LEU A 167 11.44 -0.19 6.68
CA LEU A 167 11.69 -0.06 5.24
C LEU A 167 10.46 0.49 4.50
N SER A 168 9.25 0.12 4.91
CA SER A 168 8.00 0.64 4.33
C SER A 168 7.82 2.15 4.50
N ILE A 169 8.51 2.80 5.43
CA ILE A 169 8.48 4.28 5.57
C ILE A 169 8.95 4.97 4.28
N LEU A 170 9.83 4.33 3.51
CA LEU A 170 10.28 4.83 2.21
C LEU A 170 9.14 4.98 1.19
N SER A 171 7.99 4.33 1.42
CA SER A 171 6.79 4.50 0.62
C SER A 171 6.29 5.96 0.64
N ILE A 172 6.51 6.70 1.73
CA ILE A 172 6.15 8.12 1.82
C ILE A 172 6.88 8.94 0.76
N VAL A 173 8.20 8.72 0.63
CA VAL A 173 9.04 9.39 -0.37
C VAL A 173 8.58 9.00 -1.77
N TRP A 174 8.31 7.71 -1.99
CA TRP A 174 7.85 7.20 -3.27
C TRP A 174 6.50 7.80 -3.68
N LEU A 175 5.51 7.79 -2.77
CA LEU A 175 4.16 8.32 -2.98
C LEU A 175 4.17 9.83 -3.24
N ALA A 176 5.03 10.59 -2.55
CA ALA A 176 5.14 12.04 -2.74
C ALA A 176 5.58 12.38 -4.17
N TRP A 177 6.59 11.66 -4.66
CA TRP A 177 7.13 11.85 -5.99
C TRP A 177 6.19 11.32 -7.07
N ALA A 178 5.68 10.09 -6.92
CA ALA A 178 4.72 9.50 -7.86
C ALA A 178 3.46 10.39 -7.98
N GLY A 179 2.94 10.87 -6.85
CA GLY A 179 1.80 11.78 -6.79
C GLY A 179 2.03 13.06 -7.59
N ARG A 180 3.16 13.73 -7.36
CA ARG A 180 3.54 14.95 -8.12
C ARG A 180 3.69 14.67 -9.61
N LEU A 181 4.29 13.55 -9.99
CA LEU A 181 4.49 13.19 -11.40
C LEU A 181 3.16 12.91 -12.11
N TRP A 182 2.23 12.22 -11.45
CA TRP A 182 0.90 11.98 -12.02
C TRP A 182 0.07 13.25 -12.14
N LEU A 183 0.11 14.15 -11.14
CA LEU A 183 -0.56 15.45 -11.24
C LEU A 183 0.01 16.30 -12.37
N LYS A 184 1.33 16.31 -12.56
CA LYS A 184 1.97 17.01 -13.70
C LYS A 184 1.57 16.43 -15.06
N LYS A 185 1.39 15.11 -15.18
CA LYS A 185 0.91 14.46 -16.41
C LYS A 185 -0.59 14.68 -16.69
N ALA A 186 -1.34 15.14 -15.69
CA ALA A 186 -2.77 15.38 -15.80
C ALA A 186 -3.12 16.86 -16.08
N ALA A 187 -2.19 17.77 -15.83
CA ALA A 187 -2.26 19.19 -16.21
C ALA A 187 -1.97 19.36 -17.71
#